data_AF-A0A2U3KFE7-F1
#
_entry.id   AF-A0A2U3KFE7-F1
#
_cell.length_a   1.000
_cell.length_b   1.000
_cell.length_c   1.000
_cell.angle_alpha   90.00
_cell.angle_beta   90.00
_cell.angle_gamma   90.00
#
_symmetry.space_group_name_H-M   'P 1'
#
loop_
_entity.id
_entity.type
_entity.pdbx_description
1 polymer ?
#
loop_
_entity_poly.entity_id
_entity_poly.type
_entity_poly.pdbx_seq_one_letter_code
_entity_poly.pdbx_strand_id
1 'polypeptide(L)'
;MLAAPVTSVVFSIISAAAIFFSAIVLVRVRALPLWGKFVGALLAIYGVAAFVLAIKSGTPYVQLFHGGSEWNRLPFWLQGAPVGTLFVIPLAIVLEFVDTVSRQTGKLSTWLVHAAMLGVCLAIAIMAVRAEPQPGITAATGNDYNTGEPATKAAPSGIFNDSGSSSQPALTLGDYTTGQQNAPAAANNHTVTLTVPKFRVASSLGEQQAPARHAFLVLSTVWKNTGPAKYLVPDVINHLFLLIDGERQATLSDATAAAPHRLPLDQLVIPATGDSVSGEYVFAIPDHGVTSVDLLFIDTDQGDMHLALFGRTPPAPRTIAGPANNELIEAGVLGTEEVNAVGNTPAPPGQKYAVIAVRMRGLSKGNLVRFDAALYSVLRDADGYNYQVSQVADLDDEFTSATQLLPEIPCRGMLAFLVPASHSALTLAINLPGYKSMEFALPNTGGSPRSRKPLLSIEDRDTLTLSVLGLRRVPSVGNNAAASGKNYLVLDVLFTSKADQGIEFQTAEQLILLDGDNQITADSDALDALPHPLKENSVIPPHGQARFEVAYQVPATTSHFAIRYRGFQMETKESLPEVPGSGQ
;
A
#
# COMPACT_ATOMS: atom_id res chain seq x y z
N MET A 1 -10.01 28.67 -1.59
CA MET A 1 -10.13 28.31 -3.03
C MET A 1 -8.72 28.34 -3.60
N LEU A 2 -8.02 27.20 -3.61
CA LEU A 2 -6.70 27.06 -4.24
C LEU A 2 -6.89 26.34 -5.57
N ALA A 3 -6.25 26.84 -6.61
CA ALA A 3 -6.44 26.38 -7.98
C ALA A 3 -5.85 24.98 -8.16
N ALA A 4 -6.67 23.99 -8.53
CA ALA A 4 -6.18 22.76 -9.13
C ALA A 4 -5.26 23.12 -10.33
N PRO A 5 -4.25 22.28 -10.66
CA PRO A 5 -3.41 22.53 -11.82
C PRO A 5 -4.30 22.82 -13.02
N VAL A 6 -4.08 23.96 -13.69
CA VAL A 6 -4.98 24.52 -14.71
C VAL A 6 -5.35 23.48 -15.77
N THR A 7 -4.43 22.56 -16.06
CA THR A 7 -4.61 21.42 -16.96
C THR A 7 -5.70 20.43 -16.51
N SER A 8 -5.77 20.06 -15.23
CA SER A 8 -6.78 19.12 -14.69
C SER A 8 -8.20 19.69 -14.80
N VAL A 9 -8.34 20.98 -14.49
CA VAL A 9 -9.63 21.69 -14.59
C VAL A 9 -10.07 21.77 -16.05
N VAL A 10 -9.17 22.12 -16.96
CA VAL A 10 -9.46 22.21 -18.40
C VAL A 10 -9.90 20.84 -18.95
N PHE A 11 -9.20 19.75 -18.63
CA PHE A 11 -9.59 18.42 -19.08
C PHE A 11 -10.93 17.95 -18.51
N SER A 12 -11.22 18.29 -17.24
CA SER A 12 -12.51 18.00 -16.62
C SER A 12 -13.65 18.76 -17.30
N ILE A 13 -13.45 20.04 -17.63
CA ILE A 13 -14.44 20.86 -18.35
C ILE A 13 -14.68 20.32 -19.77
N ILE A 14 -13.62 19.98 -20.50
CA ILE A 14 -13.72 19.42 -21.85
C ILE A 14 -14.49 18.09 -21.83
N SER A 15 -14.19 17.23 -20.86
CA SER A 15 -14.87 15.93 -20.72
C SER A 15 -16.33 16.08 -20.36
N ALA A 16 -16.67 16.98 -19.42
CA ALA A 16 -18.05 17.30 -19.08
C ALA A 16 -18.83 17.84 -20.30
N ALA A 17 -18.22 18.74 -21.09
CA ALA A 17 -18.82 19.26 -22.30
C ALA A 17 -19.03 18.18 -23.38
N ALA A 18 -18.08 17.26 -23.53
CA ALA A 18 -18.19 16.13 -24.46
C ALA A 18 -19.32 15.16 -24.07
N ILE A 19 -19.48 14.86 -22.78
CA ILE A 19 -20.59 14.04 -22.27
C ILE A 19 -21.93 14.73 -22.49
N PHE A 20 -22.00 16.03 -22.20
CA PHE A 20 -23.22 16.81 -22.42
C PHE A 20 -23.61 16.85 -23.90
N PHE A 21 -22.64 17.05 -24.80
CA PHE A 21 -22.87 17.00 -26.24
C PHE A 21 -23.34 15.61 -26.70
N SER A 22 -22.73 14.54 -26.17
CA SER A 22 -23.13 13.16 -26.43
C SER A 22 -24.59 12.90 -26.02
N ALA A 23 -25.04 13.47 -24.90
CA ALA A 23 -26.44 13.39 -24.48
C ALA A 23 -27.39 14.04 -25.50
N ILE A 24 -27.03 15.22 -26.04
CA ILE A 24 -27.81 15.90 -27.08
C ILE A 24 -27.91 15.03 -28.34
N VAL A 25 -26.80 14.41 -28.75
CA VAL A 25 -26.78 13.48 -29.89
C VAL A 25 -27.72 12.29 -29.63
N LEU A 26 -27.61 11.63 -28.47
CA LEU A 26 -28.45 10.49 -28.10
C LEU A 26 -29.95 10.82 -28.11
N VAL A 27 -30.33 12.01 -27.64
CA VAL A 27 -31.73 12.47 -27.66
C VAL A 27 -32.24 12.70 -29.09
N ARG A 28 -31.36 13.17 -29.99
CA ARG A 28 -31.71 13.47 -31.40
C ARG A 28 -31.79 12.23 -32.29
N VAL A 29 -31.07 11.16 -31.96
CA VAL A 29 -31.11 9.91 -32.74
C VAL A 29 -32.52 9.33 -32.74
N ARG A 30 -33.06 9.03 -33.94
CA ARG A 30 -34.40 8.46 -34.11
C ARG A 30 -34.43 6.95 -33.89
N ALA A 31 -33.32 6.27 -34.12
CA ALA A 31 -33.20 4.82 -33.93
C ALA A 31 -33.35 4.39 -32.47
N LEU A 32 -33.16 5.31 -31.51
CA LEU A 32 -33.22 5.00 -30.09
C LEU A 32 -34.66 5.16 -29.55
N PRO A 33 -35.24 4.13 -28.89
CA PRO A 33 -36.56 4.25 -28.26
C PRO A 33 -36.55 5.26 -27.11
N LEU A 34 -37.73 5.78 -26.73
CA LEU A 34 -37.87 6.81 -25.69
C LEU A 34 -37.18 6.43 -24.37
N TRP A 35 -37.28 5.16 -23.95
CA TRP A 35 -36.61 4.70 -22.73
C TRP A 35 -35.08 4.75 -22.85
N GLY A 36 -34.52 4.44 -24.02
CA GLY A 36 -33.08 4.50 -24.26
C GLY A 36 -32.57 5.94 -24.20
N LYS A 37 -33.36 6.91 -24.71
CA LYS A 37 -33.05 8.34 -24.59
C LYS A 37 -33.03 8.79 -23.14
N PHE A 38 -33.99 8.33 -22.35
CA PHE A 38 -34.07 8.65 -20.92
C PHE A 38 -32.88 8.09 -20.15
N VAL A 39 -32.54 6.81 -20.36
CA VAL A 39 -31.38 6.17 -19.73
C VAL A 39 -30.09 6.88 -20.15
N GLY A 40 -29.90 7.16 -21.44
CA GLY A 40 -28.72 7.88 -21.93
C GLY A 40 -28.57 9.27 -21.32
N ALA A 41 -29.67 10.02 -21.18
CA ALA A 41 -29.67 11.34 -20.54
C ALA A 41 -29.31 11.24 -19.05
N LEU A 42 -29.81 10.24 -18.33
CA LEU A 42 -29.53 10.05 -16.90
C LEU A 42 -28.06 9.69 -16.67
N LEU A 43 -27.49 8.80 -17.50
CA LEU A 43 -26.06 8.46 -17.45
C LEU A 43 -25.17 9.67 -17.80
N ALA A 44 -25.60 10.52 -18.74
CA ALA A 44 -24.86 11.73 -19.07
C ALA A 44 -24.88 12.75 -17.92
N ILE A 45 -26.04 12.96 -17.27
CA ILE A 45 -26.15 13.81 -16.08
C ILE A 45 -25.23 13.29 -14.97
N TYR A 46 -25.23 11.98 -14.76
CA TYR A 46 -24.37 11.32 -13.79
C TYR A 46 -22.88 11.57 -14.08
N GLY A 47 -22.44 11.40 -15.33
CA GLY A 47 -21.07 11.69 -15.74
C GLY A 47 -20.68 13.17 -15.62
N VAL A 48 -21.55 14.10 -16.04
CA VAL A 48 -21.30 15.54 -15.91
C VAL A 48 -21.19 15.94 -14.43
N ALA A 49 -22.07 15.43 -13.57
CA ALA A 49 -22.04 15.70 -12.14
C ALA A 49 -20.71 15.27 -11.51
N ALA A 50 -20.17 14.12 -11.90
CA ALA A 50 -18.88 13.64 -11.42
C ALA A 50 -17.73 14.62 -11.74
N PHE A 51 -17.65 15.15 -12.96
CA PHE A 51 -16.62 16.13 -13.33
C PHE A 51 -16.83 17.49 -12.66
N VAL A 52 -18.07 17.95 -12.48
CA VAL A 52 -18.35 19.21 -11.77
C VAL A 52 -17.94 19.11 -10.30
N LEU A 53 -18.24 17.98 -9.65
CA LEU A 53 -17.84 17.73 -8.27
C LEU A 53 -16.32 17.62 -8.15
N ALA A 54 -15.65 16.94 -9.09
CA ALA A 54 -14.19 16.86 -9.14
C ALA A 54 -13.51 18.23 -9.21
N ILE A 55 -14.05 19.15 -10.01
CA ILE A 55 -13.55 20.53 -10.10
C ILE A 55 -13.73 21.26 -8.76
N LYS A 56 -14.85 21.02 -8.06
CA LYS A 56 -15.13 21.62 -6.75
C LYS A 56 -14.23 21.06 -5.64
N SER A 57 -13.94 19.76 -5.66
CA SER A 57 -13.08 19.08 -4.68
C SER A 57 -11.59 19.19 -4.98
N GLY A 58 -11.22 19.64 -6.18
CA GLY A 58 -9.82 19.71 -6.62
C GLY A 58 -9.23 18.35 -6.96
N THR A 59 -10.04 17.35 -7.30
CA THR A 59 -9.58 16.00 -7.65
C THR A 59 -8.79 16.01 -8.96
N PRO A 60 -7.57 15.43 -9.02
CA PRO A 60 -6.83 15.28 -10.26
C PRO A 60 -7.60 14.48 -11.31
N TYR A 61 -7.56 14.92 -12.59
CA TYR A 61 -8.32 14.31 -13.68
C TYR A 61 -8.09 12.80 -13.83
N VAL A 62 -6.84 12.34 -13.69
CA VAL A 62 -6.47 10.91 -13.77
C VAL A 62 -7.07 10.10 -12.63
N GLN A 63 -7.18 10.67 -11.43
CA GLN A 63 -7.77 9.96 -10.28
C GLN A 63 -9.25 9.67 -10.46
N LEU A 64 -9.97 10.46 -11.27
CA LEU A 64 -11.39 10.21 -11.56
C LEU A 64 -11.66 8.87 -12.24
N PHE A 65 -10.64 8.30 -12.90
CA PHE A 65 -10.70 7.01 -13.57
C PHE A 65 -10.17 5.85 -12.72
N HIS A 66 -9.57 6.16 -11.57
CA HIS A 66 -8.90 5.22 -10.68
C HIS A 66 -9.52 5.19 -9.28
N GLY A 67 -10.83 5.43 -9.19
CA GLY A 67 -11.58 5.33 -7.94
C GLY A 67 -11.79 6.65 -7.19
N GLY A 68 -11.21 7.76 -7.67
CA GLY A 68 -11.37 9.10 -7.09
C GLY A 68 -12.59 9.88 -7.62
N SER A 69 -13.43 9.27 -8.46
CA SER A 69 -14.72 9.85 -8.83
C SER A 69 -15.71 9.61 -7.69
N GLU A 70 -16.51 10.63 -7.36
CA GLU A 70 -17.60 10.52 -6.38
C GLU A 70 -18.41 9.23 -6.57
N TRP A 71 -18.99 8.75 -5.46
CA TRP A 71 -19.67 7.45 -5.36
C TRP A 71 -18.72 6.24 -5.23
N ASN A 72 -17.70 6.36 -4.37
CA ASN A 72 -16.67 5.33 -4.08
C ASN A 72 -17.22 3.95 -3.66
N ARG A 73 -18.52 3.85 -3.31
CA ARG A 73 -19.18 2.57 -3.03
C ARG A 73 -19.41 1.71 -4.27
N LEU A 74 -19.35 2.30 -5.47
CA LEU A 74 -19.43 1.57 -6.72
C LEU A 74 -18.02 1.15 -7.19
N PRO A 75 -17.86 -0.02 -7.82
CA PRO A 75 -16.64 -0.38 -8.54
C PRO A 75 -16.20 0.76 -9.47
N PHE A 76 -14.88 1.00 -9.60
CA PHE A 76 -14.37 2.18 -10.29
C PHE A 76 -14.96 2.38 -11.70
N TRP A 77 -15.22 1.30 -12.45
CA TRP A 77 -15.81 1.34 -13.80
C TRP A 77 -17.28 1.77 -13.85
N LEU A 78 -17.99 1.75 -12.71
CA LEU A 78 -19.36 2.24 -12.54
C LEU A 78 -19.42 3.66 -11.98
N GLN A 79 -18.29 4.27 -11.64
CA GLN A 79 -18.26 5.66 -11.18
C GLN A 79 -18.58 6.63 -12.32
N GLY A 80 -19.06 7.82 -11.98
CA GLY A 80 -19.62 8.76 -12.95
C GLY A 80 -18.65 9.15 -14.08
N ALA A 81 -17.37 9.38 -13.78
CA ALA A 81 -16.40 9.76 -14.80
C ALA A 81 -16.19 8.63 -15.85
N PRO A 82 -15.88 7.37 -15.47
CA PRO A 82 -15.85 6.24 -16.41
C PRO A 82 -17.17 5.99 -17.13
N VAL A 83 -18.32 6.06 -16.44
CA VAL A 83 -19.63 5.89 -17.06
C VAL A 83 -19.87 6.92 -18.18
N GLY A 84 -19.63 8.20 -17.89
CA GLY A 84 -19.82 9.26 -18.86
C GLY A 84 -18.87 9.15 -20.06
N THR A 85 -17.59 8.88 -19.81
CA THR A 85 -16.56 8.93 -20.87
C THR A 85 -16.40 7.63 -21.65
N LEU A 86 -16.49 6.46 -21.00
CA LEU A 86 -16.24 5.16 -21.63
C LEU A 86 -17.51 4.49 -22.16
N PHE A 87 -18.70 4.93 -21.72
CA PHE A 87 -19.95 4.34 -22.21
C PHE A 87 -20.80 5.35 -22.98
N VAL A 88 -21.06 6.55 -22.43
CA VAL A 88 -21.95 7.52 -23.08
C VAL A 88 -21.35 8.07 -24.39
N ILE A 89 -20.06 8.45 -24.38
CA ILE A 89 -19.39 8.98 -25.58
C ILE A 89 -19.31 7.94 -26.72
N PRO A 90 -18.79 6.71 -26.53
CA PRO A 90 -18.73 5.71 -27.60
C PRO A 90 -20.11 5.34 -28.16
N LEU A 91 -21.12 5.23 -27.27
CA LEU A 91 -22.48 4.93 -27.69
C LEU A 91 -23.06 6.05 -28.59
N ALA A 92 -22.79 7.31 -28.26
CA ALA A 92 -23.19 8.45 -29.10
C ALA A 92 -22.54 8.39 -30.49
N ILE A 93 -21.24 8.09 -30.57
CA ILE A 93 -20.49 7.98 -31.83
C ILE A 93 -21.10 6.88 -32.72
N VAL A 94 -21.33 5.69 -32.16
CA VAL A 94 -21.87 4.54 -32.90
C VAL A 94 -23.28 4.85 -33.41
N LEU A 95 -24.13 5.41 -32.56
CA LEU A 95 -25.52 5.73 -32.94
C LEU A 95 -25.60 6.86 -33.96
N GLU A 96 -24.75 7.87 -33.88
CA GLU A 96 -24.67 8.92 -34.89
C GLU A 96 -24.17 8.36 -36.24
N PHE A 97 -23.21 7.43 -36.23
CA PHE A 97 -22.77 6.72 -37.43
C PHE A 97 -23.91 5.92 -38.08
N VAL A 98 -24.64 5.12 -37.29
CA VAL A 98 -25.78 4.34 -37.79
C VAL A 98 -26.88 5.26 -38.35
N ASP A 99 -27.21 6.35 -37.67
CA ASP A 99 -28.21 7.33 -38.15
C ASP A 99 -27.73 8.04 -39.44
N THR A 100 -26.43 8.27 -39.59
CA THR A 100 -25.85 8.91 -40.79
C THR A 100 -25.83 7.94 -41.98
N VAL A 101 -25.38 6.70 -41.78
CA VAL A 101 -25.32 5.67 -42.83
C VAL A 101 -26.72 5.27 -43.31
N SER A 102 -27.69 5.16 -42.39
CA SER A 102 -29.07 4.84 -42.74
C SER A 102 -29.77 5.95 -43.53
N ARG A 103 -29.30 7.20 -43.43
CA ARG A 103 -29.88 8.37 -44.10
C ARG A 103 -29.00 8.84 -45.26
N GLN A 104 -28.72 7.97 -46.25
CA GLN A 104 -27.97 8.21 -47.51
C GLN A 104 -28.07 9.65 -48.07
N THR A 105 -27.40 10.62 -47.46
CA THR A 105 -27.49 12.04 -47.83
C THR A 105 -26.13 12.68 -47.58
N GLY A 106 -25.69 13.51 -48.54
CA GLY A 106 -24.35 14.10 -48.65
C GLY A 106 -23.93 15.08 -47.56
N LYS A 107 -24.21 14.78 -46.28
CA LYS A 107 -23.78 15.52 -45.09
C LYS A 107 -22.59 14.86 -44.39
N LEU A 108 -21.75 14.16 -45.16
CA LEU A 108 -20.60 13.41 -44.66
C LEU A 108 -19.59 14.32 -43.91
N SER A 109 -19.51 15.59 -44.29
CA SER A 109 -18.64 16.59 -43.67
C SER A 109 -19.03 16.92 -42.22
N THR A 110 -20.33 17.09 -41.92
CA THR A 110 -20.77 17.44 -40.56
C THR A 110 -20.59 16.27 -39.60
N TRP A 111 -20.83 15.04 -40.08
CA TRP A 111 -20.57 13.82 -39.33
C TRP A 111 -19.08 13.64 -38.99
N LEU A 112 -18.19 13.86 -39.97
CA LEU A 112 -16.74 13.78 -39.77
C LEU A 112 -16.25 14.70 -38.64
N VAL A 113 -16.83 15.90 -38.52
CA VAL A 113 -16.46 16.86 -37.47
C VAL A 113 -16.89 16.37 -36.08
N HIS A 114 -18.13 15.89 -35.92
CA HIS A 114 -18.59 15.36 -34.62
C HIS A 114 -17.82 14.09 -34.22
N ALA A 115 -17.63 13.17 -35.17
CA ALA A 115 -16.89 11.93 -34.94
C ALA A 115 -15.43 12.21 -34.58
N ALA A 116 -14.77 13.16 -35.25
CA ALA A 116 -13.42 13.57 -34.90
C ALA A 116 -13.34 14.21 -33.51
N MET A 117 -14.27 15.12 -33.18
CA MET A 117 -14.30 15.79 -31.87
C MET A 117 -14.53 14.79 -30.73
N LEU A 118 -15.53 13.91 -30.85
CA LEU A 118 -15.82 12.89 -29.85
C LEU A 118 -14.70 11.83 -29.79
N GLY A 119 -14.11 11.47 -30.92
CA GLY A 119 -12.96 10.56 -31.00
C GLY A 119 -11.74 11.09 -30.27
N VAL A 120 -11.44 12.39 -30.40
CA VAL A 120 -10.35 13.03 -29.63
C VAL A 120 -10.66 13.03 -28.14
N CYS A 121 -11.90 13.35 -27.73
CA CYS A 121 -12.29 13.32 -26.32
C CYS A 121 -12.20 11.91 -25.73
N LEU A 122 -12.60 10.89 -26.49
CA LEU A 122 -12.49 9.49 -26.10
C LEU A 122 -11.01 9.06 -25.99
N ALA A 123 -10.16 9.48 -26.92
CA ALA A 123 -8.73 9.19 -26.85
C ALA A 123 -8.07 9.79 -25.61
N ILE A 124 -8.42 11.03 -25.25
CA ILE A 124 -7.96 11.67 -24.00
C ILE A 124 -8.39 10.87 -22.77
N ALA A 125 -9.65 10.40 -22.73
CA ALA A 125 -10.16 9.58 -21.63
C ALA A 125 -9.44 8.22 -21.54
N ILE A 126 -9.21 7.54 -22.67
CA ILE A 126 -8.46 6.27 -22.71
C ILE A 126 -7.02 6.46 -22.23
N MET A 127 -6.38 7.56 -22.64
CA MET A 127 -5.04 7.90 -22.17
C MET A 127 -5.03 8.16 -20.66
N ALA A 128 -6.07 8.78 -20.10
CA ALA A 128 -6.18 9.00 -18.66
C ALA A 128 -6.47 7.71 -17.86
N VAL A 129 -7.17 6.73 -18.45
CA VAL A 129 -7.34 5.39 -17.86
C VAL A 129 -6.05 4.60 -17.87
N ARG A 130 -5.21 4.77 -18.91
CA ARG A 130 -3.91 4.08 -19.03
C ARG A 130 -2.79 4.78 -18.28
N ALA A 131 -2.91 6.08 -18.06
CA ALA A 131 -1.95 6.83 -17.28
C ALA A 131 -2.01 6.34 -15.84
N GLU A 132 -0.88 5.84 -15.35
CA GLU A 132 -0.73 5.60 -13.93
C GLU A 132 -1.03 6.91 -13.17
N PRO A 133 -1.80 6.86 -12.08
CA PRO A 133 -2.02 8.03 -11.24
C PRO A 133 -0.65 8.62 -10.89
N GLN A 134 -0.38 9.86 -11.31
CA GLN A 134 0.86 10.54 -10.91
C GLN A 134 0.96 10.48 -9.38
N PRO A 135 1.97 9.82 -8.81
CA PRO A 135 2.16 9.81 -7.38
C PRO A 135 2.58 11.23 -6.96
N GLY A 136 1.80 11.87 -6.09
CA GLY A 136 2.20 13.16 -5.48
C GLY A 136 1.25 14.36 -5.64
N ILE A 137 -0.04 14.20 -5.95
CA ILE A 137 -1.00 15.32 -5.82
C ILE A 137 -2.11 14.98 -4.82
N THR A 138 -1.71 14.75 -3.57
CA THR A 138 -2.49 15.17 -2.40
C THR A 138 -2.11 16.62 -2.12
N ALA A 139 -3.10 17.49 -1.85
CA ALA A 139 -2.89 18.92 -1.63
C ALA A 139 -1.83 19.17 -0.54
N ALA A 140 -0.68 19.69 -0.93
CA ALA A 140 0.44 20.00 -0.04
C ALA A 140 0.59 21.52 0.14
N THR A 141 0.82 21.96 1.37
CA THR A 141 1.22 23.34 1.72
C THR A 141 2.59 23.34 2.41
N GLY A 142 3.58 23.96 1.76
CA GLY A 142 4.47 24.97 2.35
C GLY A 142 5.70 24.57 3.22
N ASN A 143 6.85 24.44 2.53
CA ASN A 143 8.20 25.00 2.73
C ASN A 143 9.08 24.87 4.02
N ASP A 144 10.32 24.45 3.71
CA ASP A 144 11.68 24.84 4.17
C ASP A 144 12.14 24.54 5.60
N TYR A 145 13.01 23.52 5.79
CA TYR A 145 14.16 23.57 6.72
C TYR A 145 15.33 22.66 6.31
N ASN A 146 16.55 23.13 6.60
CA ASN A 146 17.87 22.61 6.25
C ASN A 146 18.20 21.21 6.81
N THR A 147 18.92 20.45 5.99
CA THR A 147 19.65 19.20 6.28
C THR A 147 20.74 19.34 7.35
N GLY A 148 20.75 18.43 8.33
CA GLY A 148 21.85 18.22 9.28
C GLY A 148 22.39 16.79 9.21
N GLU A 149 23.72 16.67 9.16
CA GLU A 149 24.57 15.46 9.06
C GLU A 149 24.36 14.41 10.19
N PRO A 150 24.53 13.10 9.92
CA PRO A 150 24.37 12.04 10.92
C PRO A 150 25.65 11.76 11.71
N ALA A 151 25.54 11.62 13.03
CA ALA A 151 26.60 11.16 13.91
C ALA A 151 26.43 9.66 14.24
N THR A 152 27.41 8.86 13.83
CA THR A 152 27.51 7.41 14.07
C THR A 152 28.00 7.10 15.48
N LYS A 153 27.21 6.39 16.28
CA LYS A 153 27.73 5.59 17.41
C LYS A 153 26.83 4.38 17.70
N ALA A 154 27.41 3.20 17.56
CA ALA A 154 26.74 1.91 17.73
C ALA A 154 26.24 1.68 19.17
N ALA A 155 25.00 1.21 19.31
CA ALA A 155 24.40 0.77 20.55
C ALA A 155 24.21 -0.77 20.55
N PRO A 156 24.32 -1.43 21.73
CA PRO A 156 24.26 -2.89 21.84
C PRO A 156 22.83 -3.46 21.76
N SER A 157 22.78 -4.73 21.37
CA SER A 157 21.64 -5.58 21.04
C SER A 157 20.58 -5.68 22.16
N GLY A 158 19.33 -5.35 21.83
CA GLY A 158 18.16 -5.62 22.68
C GLY A 158 17.46 -6.89 22.23
N ILE A 159 17.48 -7.91 23.10
CA ILE A 159 16.57 -9.06 23.04
C ILE A 159 15.16 -8.54 23.34
N PHE A 160 14.13 -9.00 22.60
CA PHE A 160 12.71 -8.75 22.91
C PHE A 160 12.33 -9.46 24.22
N ASN A 161 12.81 -8.92 25.32
CA ASN A 161 12.26 -9.17 26.63
C ASN A 161 11.44 -7.94 27.00
N ASP A 162 10.12 -8.11 27.06
CA ASP A 162 9.20 -7.23 27.80
C ASP A 162 9.49 -7.21 29.32
N SER A 163 10.65 -7.70 29.76
CA SER A 163 11.08 -7.68 31.16
C SER A 163 11.68 -6.33 31.58
N GLY A 164 11.15 -5.24 31.05
CA GLY A 164 11.19 -3.98 31.76
C GLY A 164 10.25 -4.12 32.95
N SER A 165 10.79 -4.42 34.13
CA SER A 165 10.06 -4.48 35.41
C SER A 165 9.42 -3.12 35.72
N SER A 166 8.34 -2.79 35.02
CA SER A 166 7.45 -1.71 35.40
C SER A 166 6.56 -2.27 36.51
N SER A 167 6.60 -1.63 37.67
CA SER A 167 5.72 -1.94 38.80
C SER A 167 4.29 -1.44 38.57
N GLN A 168 3.92 -1.12 37.33
CA GLN A 168 2.57 -0.68 36.99
C GLN A 168 1.62 -1.88 36.88
N PRO A 169 0.40 -1.76 37.44
CA PRO A 169 -0.61 -2.79 37.26
C PRO A 169 -1.02 -2.85 35.78
N ALA A 170 -1.05 -4.06 35.24
CA ALA A 170 -1.63 -4.32 33.92
C ALA A 170 -3.16 -4.28 34.00
N LEU A 171 -3.79 -3.86 32.90
CA LEU A 171 -5.23 -3.89 32.74
C LEU A 171 -5.71 -5.35 32.70
N THR A 172 -6.80 -5.64 33.40
CA THR A 172 -7.37 -6.99 33.55
C THR A 172 -8.86 -6.98 33.19
N LEU A 173 -9.47 -8.17 33.08
CA LEU A 173 -10.91 -8.28 32.86
C LEU A 173 -11.68 -7.68 34.06
N GLY A 174 -12.64 -6.81 33.78
CA GLY A 174 -13.43 -6.15 34.83
C GLY A 174 -13.99 -4.80 34.45
N ASP A 175 -14.69 -4.18 35.41
CA ASP A 175 -15.27 -2.85 35.30
C ASP A 175 -14.36 -1.79 35.94
N TYR A 176 -14.24 -0.64 35.28
CA TYR A 176 -13.39 0.47 35.69
C TYR A 176 -14.15 1.79 35.67
N THR A 177 -13.95 2.61 36.70
CA THR A 177 -14.47 3.99 36.75
C THR A 177 -13.33 4.97 36.49
N THR A 178 -13.51 5.90 35.58
CA THR A 178 -12.52 6.96 35.32
C THR A 178 -12.63 8.05 36.39
N GLY A 179 -11.60 8.88 36.53
CA GLY A 179 -11.62 10.04 37.43
C GLY A 179 -11.32 9.76 38.91
N GLN A 180 -11.16 8.50 39.34
CA GLN A 180 -10.84 8.18 40.75
C GLN A 180 -9.35 8.23 41.11
N GLN A 181 -8.45 8.46 40.15
CA GLN A 181 -6.98 8.43 40.37
C GLN A 181 -6.22 9.58 39.67
N ASN A 182 -6.71 10.83 39.78
CA ASN A 182 -6.10 12.04 39.20
C ASN A 182 -6.04 12.10 37.65
N ALA A 183 -6.69 11.18 36.94
CA ALA A 183 -6.89 11.28 35.49
C ALA A 183 -8.15 12.11 35.20
N PRO A 184 -8.13 13.06 34.24
CA PRO A 184 -9.34 13.75 33.83
C PRO A 184 -10.34 12.73 33.28
N ALA A 185 -11.61 12.83 33.67
CA ALA A 185 -12.68 11.98 33.13
C ALA A 185 -13.29 12.55 31.83
N ALA A 186 -12.87 13.76 31.44
CA ALA A 186 -13.35 14.46 30.27
C ALA A 186 -12.22 15.22 29.55
N ALA A 187 -12.36 15.31 28.24
CA ALA A 187 -11.54 16.13 27.35
C ALA A 187 -12.44 17.07 26.55
N ASN A 188 -11.88 18.19 26.08
CA ASN A 188 -12.63 19.21 25.35
C ASN A 188 -11.88 19.56 24.06
N ASN A 189 -12.64 19.78 23.00
CA ASN A 189 -12.19 20.56 21.86
C ASN A 189 -12.92 21.92 21.85
N HIS A 190 -12.86 22.67 20.75
CA HIS A 190 -13.50 23.99 20.66
C HIS A 190 -15.03 23.98 20.78
N THR A 191 -15.69 22.84 20.54
CA THR A 191 -17.16 22.78 20.43
C THR A 191 -17.82 21.64 21.20
N VAL A 192 -17.07 20.68 21.71
CA VAL A 192 -17.59 19.48 22.39
C VAL A 192 -16.73 19.09 23.58
N THR A 193 -17.41 18.62 24.62
CA THR A 193 -16.82 17.89 25.74
C THR A 193 -17.11 16.40 25.59
N LEU A 194 -16.06 15.58 25.55
CA LEU A 194 -16.14 14.12 25.62
C LEU A 194 -15.85 13.67 27.05
N THR A 195 -16.75 12.93 27.68
CA THR A 195 -16.56 12.30 28.99
C THR A 195 -16.65 10.78 28.87
N VAL A 196 -15.78 10.05 29.55
CA VAL A 196 -15.83 8.58 29.63
C VAL A 196 -16.07 8.20 31.09
N PRO A 197 -17.31 8.12 31.62
CA PRO A 197 -17.53 7.85 33.04
C PRO A 197 -17.01 6.49 33.53
N LYS A 198 -17.07 5.48 32.67
CA LYS A 198 -16.65 4.11 32.97
C LYS A 198 -16.27 3.36 31.71
N PHE A 199 -15.49 2.31 31.87
CA PHE A 199 -15.22 1.34 30.82
C PHE A 199 -15.14 -0.08 31.39
N ARG A 200 -15.25 -1.08 30.53
CA ARG A 200 -15.18 -2.49 30.89
C ARG A 200 -14.27 -3.24 29.93
N VAL A 201 -13.46 -4.15 30.46
CA VAL A 201 -12.71 -5.13 29.67
C VAL A 201 -13.40 -6.48 29.79
N ALA A 202 -13.78 -7.08 28.66
CA ALA A 202 -14.50 -8.36 28.62
C ALA A 202 -13.99 -9.26 27.49
N SER A 203 -14.00 -10.58 27.72
CA SER A 203 -13.66 -11.56 26.67
C SER A 203 -14.78 -11.77 25.64
N SER A 204 -15.99 -11.31 25.93
CA SER A 204 -17.17 -11.41 25.07
C SER A 204 -18.10 -10.21 25.24
N LEU A 205 -18.90 -9.95 24.21
CA LEU A 205 -19.95 -8.94 24.21
C LEU A 205 -21.21 -9.50 23.54
N GLY A 206 -22.23 -9.81 24.35
CA GLY A 206 -23.39 -10.57 23.87
C GLY A 206 -22.96 -11.98 23.45
N GLU A 207 -23.30 -12.39 22.23
CA GLU A 207 -22.88 -13.67 21.64
C GLU A 207 -21.51 -13.61 20.96
N GLN A 208 -20.94 -12.41 20.81
CA GLN A 208 -19.68 -12.21 20.11
C GLN A 208 -18.49 -12.44 21.05
N GLN A 209 -17.56 -13.29 20.64
CA GLN A 209 -16.29 -13.51 21.32
C GLN A 209 -15.22 -12.54 20.79
N ALA A 210 -14.33 -12.06 21.65
CA ALA A 210 -13.16 -11.32 21.21
C ALA A 210 -12.25 -12.22 20.33
N PRO A 211 -11.50 -11.64 19.37
CA PRO A 211 -10.49 -12.37 18.62
C PRO A 211 -9.49 -13.07 19.54
N ALA A 212 -8.79 -14.09 19.04
CA ALA A 212 -7.76 -14.76 19.82
C ALA A 212 -6.71 -13.75 20.34
N ARG A 213 -6.30 -13.89 21.61
CA ARG A 213 -5.37 -13.00 22.32
C ARG A 213 -5.85 -11.55 22.48
N HIS A 214 -7.14 -11.31 22.30
CA HIS A 214 -7.75 -10.00 22.46
C HIS A 214 -8.90 -10.05 23.46
N ALA A 215 -9.21 -8.88 24.01
CA ALA A 215 -10.40 -8.60 24.78
C ALA A 215 -11.13 -7.38 24.18
N PHE A 216 -12.42 -7.27 24.45
CA PHE A 216 -13.18 -6.07 24.14
C PHE A 216 -13.03 -5.04 25.25
N LEU A 217 -12.59 -3.83 24.88
CA LEU A 217 -12.70 -2.64 25.71
C LEU A 217 -13.98 -1.89 25.33
N VAL A 218 -14.96 -1.92 26.22
CA VAL A 218 -16.25 -1.23 26.05
C VAL A 218 -16.20 0.09 26.80
N LEU A 219 -16.21 1.20 26.05
CA LEU A 219 -16.21 2.56 26.61
C LEU A 219 -17.62 3.11 26.67
N SER A 220 -18.10 3.46 27.87
CA SER A 220 -19.29 4.31 27.99
C SER A 220 -18.87 5.76 27.80
N THR A 221 -19.43 6.44 26.80
CA THR A 221 -19.09 7.83 26.44
C THR A 221 -20.28 8.76 26.55
N VAL A 222 -20.01 10.02 26.90
CA VAL A 222 -20.97 11.13 26.93
C VAL A 222 -20.36 12.29 26.16
N TRP A 223 -21.06 12.72 25.12
CA TRP A 223 -20.65 13.80 24.23
C TRP A 223 -21.58 14.97 24.44
N LYS A 224 -21.05 16.12 24.89
CA LYS A 224 -21.84 17.32 25.13
C LYS A 224 -21.42 18.43 24.20
N ASN A 225 -22.35 19.01 23.46
CA ASN A 225 -22.09 20.15 22.60
C ASN A 225 -22.01 21.44 23.44
N THR A 226 -20.89 22.13 23.35
CA THR A 226 -20.64 23.43 23.98
C THR A 226 -20.55 24.56 22.95
N GLY A 227 -20.49 24.22 21.67
CA GLY A 227 -20.48 25.15 20.54
C GLY A 227 -21.86 25.68 20.18
N PRO A 228 -21.94 26.77 19.38
CA PRO A 228 -23.18 27.46 19.06
C PRO A 228 -24.05 26.76 18.00
N ALA A 229 -23.55 25.70 17.35
CA ALA A 229 -24.20 25.03 16.23
C ALA A 229 -24.19 23.50 16.44
N LYS A 230 -24.97 22.79 15.62
CA LYS A 230 -24.97 21.32 15.57
C LYS A 230 -23.54 20.80 15.40
N TYR A 231 -23.12 19.89 16.28
CA TYR A 231 -21.85 19.20 16.11
C TYR A 231 -22.04 17.89 15.35
N LEU A 232 -21.12 17.61 14.42
CA LEU A 232 -21.21 16.48 13.50
C LEU A 232 -19.84 15.82 13.37
N VAL A 233 -19.77 14.52 13.66
CA VAL A 233 -18.59 13.70 13.35
C VAL A 233 -19.01 12.72 12.25
N PRO A 234 -18.54 12.91 11.00
CA PRO A 234 -18.71 11.90 9.96
C PRO A 234 -17.79 10.70 10.23
N ASP A 235 -18.21 9.50 9.85
CA ASP A 235 -17.40 8.27 9.90
C ASP A 235 -16.54 8.16 11.17
N VAL A 236 -17.18 7.97 12.32
CA VAL A 236 -16.56 8.04 13.66
C VAL A 236 -15.32 7.16 13.78
N ILE A 237 -15.26 6.04 13.05
CA ILE A 237 -14.09 5.15 12.96
C ILE A 237 -12.80 5.84 12.48
N ASN A 238 -12.92 6.95 11.76
CA ASN A 238 -11.79 7.76 11.29
C ASN A 238 -11.37 8.85 12.29
N HIS A 239 -12.11 9.01 13.38
CA HIS A 239 -11.91 10.08 14.34
C HIS A 239 -11.62 9.56 15.75
N LEU A 240 -12.09 8.37 16.14
CA LEU A 240 -11.96 7.85 17.49
C LEU A 240 -11.04 6.62 17.56
N PHE A 241 -9.98 6.71 18.36
CA PHE A 241 -8.91 5.73 18.46
C PHE A 241 -8.51 5.47 19.91
N LEU A 242 -7.95 4.31 20.18
CA LEU A 242 -7.16 4.09 21.39
C LEU A 242 -5.68 4.12 21.06
N LEU A 243 -4.88 4.65 21.99
CA LEU A 243 -3.45 4.45 22.06
C LEU A 243 -3.14 3.64 23.33
N ILE A 244 -2.67 2.43 23.10
CA ILE A 244 -2.31 1.43 24.07
C ILE A 244 -0.80 1.50 24.24
N ASP A 245 -0.35 1.63 25.49
CA ASP A 245 1.09 1.70 25.83
C ASP A 245 1.87 2.77 25.05
N GLY A 246 1.19 3.83 24.58
CA GLY A 246 1.80 4.98 23.92
C GLY A 246 2.16 4.80 22.45
N GLU A 247 2.14 3.58 21.93
CA GLU A 247 2.56 3.31 20.54
C GLU A 247 1.69 2.27 19.82
N ARG A 248 0.74 1.59 20.48
CA ARG A 248 -0.15 0.62 19.84
C ARG A 248 -1.54 1.25 19.60
N GLN A 249 -1.95 1.46 18.37
CA GLN A 249 -3.25 2.02 18.00
C GLN A 249 -4.32 0.94 17.84
N ALA A 250 -5.50 1.17 18.41
CA ALA A 250 -6.70 0.38 18.11
C ALA A 250 -7.84 1.25 17.56
N THR A 251 -8.55 0.72 16.56
CA THR A 251 -9.74 1.32 15.96
C THR A 251 -11.03 0.72 16.51
N LEU A 252 -12.17 1.35 16.21
CA LEU A 252 -13.48 0.83 16.59
C LEU A 252 -13.72 -0.55 15.98
N SER A 253 -14.17 -1.47 16.83
CA SER A 253 -14.55 -2.83 16.45
C SER A 253 -15.99 -2.87 15.96
N ASP A 254 -16.25 -3.72 14.97
CA ASP A 254 -17.61 -4.08 14.53
C ASP A 254 -18.47 -4.65 15.68
N ALA A 255 -17.83 -5.15 16.75
CA ALA A 255 -18.49 -5.55 17.98
C ALA A 255 -19.30 -4.42 18.64
N THR A 256 -19.04 -3.16 18.29
CA THR A 256 -19.87 -2.02 18.71
C THR A 256 -21.36 -2.24 18.37
N ALA A 257 -21.67 -2.95 17.28
CA ALA A 257 -23.04 -3.28 16.91
C ALA A 257 -23.78 -4.13 17.96
N ALA A 258 -23.05 -4.92 18.76
CA ALA A 258 -23.56 -5.77 19.83
C ALA A 258 -23.60 -5.07 21.21
N ALA A 259 -23.14 -3.82 21.32
CA ALA A 259 -23.18 -3.07 22.57
C ALA A 259 -24.64 -2.70 22.96
N PRO A 260 -25.04 -2.89 24.24
CA PRO A 260 -26.40 -2.58 24.70
C PRO A 260 -26.86 -1.15 24.42
N HIS A 261 -25.94 -0.18 24.50
CA HIS A 261 -26.23 1.23 24.26
C HIS A 261 -25.34 1.81 23.16
N ARG A 262 -25.24 1.10 22.02
CA ARG A 262 -24.34 1.50 20.92
C ARG A 262 -24.59 2.92 20.40
N LEU A 263 -23.49 3.60 20.09
CA LEU A 263 -23.52 4.81 19.26
C LEU A 263 -23.31 4.45 17.78
N PRO A 264 -23.85 5.26 16.84
CA PRO A 264 -23.62 5.08 15.41
C PRO A 264 -22.13 5.24 15.05
N LEU A 265 -21.64 4.38 14.16
CA LEU A 265 -20.26 4.43 13.65
C LEU A 265 -20.13 5.30 12.39
N ASP A 266 -21.20 5.42 11.61
CA ASP A 266 -21.24 6.17 10.36
C ASP A 266 -21.35 7.68 10.61
N GLN A 267 -22.06 8.09 11.66
CA GLN A 267 -22.19 9.50 11.98
C GLN A 267 -22.65 9.74 13.42
N LEU A 268 -21.91 10.57 14.18
CA LEU A 268 -22.35 11.10 15.47
C LEU A 268 -22.89 12.52 15.30
N VAL A 269 -24.08 12.80 15.84
CA VAL A 269 -24.73 14.11 15.79
C VAL A 269 -25.10 14.58 17.19
N ILE A 270 -24.69 15.79 17.57
CA ILE A 270 -25.14 16.44 18.80
C ILE A 270 -25.97 17.69 18.41
N PRO A 271 -27.31 17.67 18.54
CA PRO A 271 -28.20 18.59 17.83
C PRO A 271 -28.01 20.08 18.15
N ALA A 272 -27.97 20.44 19.44
CA ALA A 272 -27.90 21.83 19.87
C ALA A 272 -26.89 22.05 21.01
N THR A 273 -26.56 23.31 21.26
CA THR A 273 -25.73 23.73 22.40
C THR A 273 -26.36 23.26 23.71
N GLY A 274 -25.56 22.63 24.55
CA GLY A 274 -25.98 22.09 25.85
C GLY A 274 -26.54 20.67 25.79
N ASP A 275 -26.92 20.18 24.60
CA ASP A 275 -27.37 18.80 24.41
C ASP A 275 -26.22 17.82 24.64
N SER A 276 -26.59 16.62 25.10
CA SER A 276 -25.68 15.51 25.27
C SER A 276 -26.20 14.25 24.58
N VAL A 277 -25.28 13.50 23.97
CA VAL A 277 -25.52 12.14 23.48
C VAL A 277 -24.67 11.19 24.29
N SER A 278 -25.21 10.02 24.63
CA SER A 278 -24.51 9.03 25.45
C SER A 278 -24.69 7.63 24.89
N GLY A 279 -23.66 6.81 25.01
CA GLY A 279 -23.68 5.43 24.58
C GLY A 279 -22.28 4.84 24.52
N GLU A 280 -22.16 3.70 23.86
CA GLU A 280 -21.00 2.83 23.94
C GLU A 280 -20.29 2.67 22.61
N TYR A 281 -18.96 2.65 22.69
CA TYR A 281 -18.05 2.27 21.63
C TYR A 281 -17.19 1.11 22.10
N VAL A 282 -16.83 0.20 21.18
CA VAL A 282 -16.09 -1.02 21.50
C VAL A 282 -14.81 -1.06 20.68
N PHE A 283 -13.71 -1.40 21.34
CA PHE A 283 -12.41 -1.63 20.72
C PHE A 283 -11.95 -3.06 21.00
N ALA A 284 -11.17 -3.64 20.09
CA ALA A 284 -10.41 -4.85 20.37
C ALA A 284 -9.01 -4.42 20.87
N ILE A 285 -8.62 -4.91 22.04
CA ILE A 285 -7.30 -4.64 22.64
C ILE A 285 -6.63 -5.96 23.01
N PRO A 286 -5.30 -6.02 23.19
CA PRO A 286 -4.64 -7.21 23.71
C PRO A 286 -5.22 -7.63 25.06
N ASP A 287 -5.39 -8.94 25.30
CA ASP A 287 -5.94 -9.47 26.56
C ASP A 287 -4.91 -9.56 27.70
N HIS A 288 -3.67 -9.15 27.47
CA HIS A 288 -2.58 -9.09 28.44
C HIS A 288 -1.59 -7.97 28.09
N GLY A 289 -0.71 -7.63 29.03
CA GLY A 289 0.41 -6.70 28.80
C GLY A 289 0.04 -5.21 28.72
N VAL A 290 -1.24 -4.86 28.66
CA VAL A 290 -1.71 -3.46 28.57
C VAL A 290 -1.43 -2.72 29.88
N THR A 291 -0.53 -1.72 29.86
CA THR A 291 -0.15 -0.93 31.04
C THR A 291 -0.68 0.50 31.03
N SER A 292 -1.04 1.02 29.85
CA SER A 292 -1.76 2.28 29.70
C SER A 292 -2.73 2.28 28.53
N VAL A 293 -3.81 3.05 28.65
CA VAL A 293 -4.79 3.27 27.59
C VAL A 293 -5.16 4.75 27.56
N ASP A 294 -4.97 5.38 26.40
CA ASP A 294 -5.43 6.73 26.10
C ASP A 294 -6.52 6.67 25.01
N LEU A 295 -7.59 7.43 25.18
CA LEU A 295 -8.59 7.65 24.13
C LEU A 295 -8.24 8.93 23.38
N LEU A 296 -8.17 8.82 22.05
CA LEU A 296 -7.88 9.92 21.15
C LEU A 296 -9.08 10.16 20.26
N PHE A 297 -9.49 11.41 20.18
CA PHE A 297 -10.45 11.87 19.21
C PHE A 297 -9.80 12.96 18.35
N ILE A 298 -9.62 12.68 17.07
CA ILE A 298 -8.96 13.57 16.13
C ILE A 298 -10.03 14.36 15.36
N ASP A 299 -10.01 15.68 15.47
CA ASP A 299 -10.90 16.59 14.76
C ASP A 299 -10.09 17.80 14.33
N THR A 300 -9.65 17.78 13.08
CA THR A 300 -8.77 18.81 12.51
C THR A 300 -9.39 20.20 12.52
N ASP A 301 -10.71 20.29 12.52
CA ASP A 301 -11.42 21.56 12.42
C ASP A 301 -11.68 22.16 13.80
N GLN A 302 -11.94 21.32 14.82
CA GLN A 302 -12.30 21.77 16.16
C GLN A 302 -11.22 21.51 17.22
N GLY A 303 -10.14 20.82 16.87
CA GLY A 303 -9.06 20.43 17.77
C GLY A 303 -9.24 19.00 18.30
N ASP A 304 -8.11 18.36 18.58
CA ASP A 304 -8.05 16.98 19.05
C ASP A 304 -8.32 16.89 20.55
N MET A 305 -8.90 15.78 20.98
CA MET A 305 -9.11 15.45 22.39
C MET A 305 -8.30 14.22 22.78
N HIS A 306 -7.58 14.32 23.88
CA HIS A 306 -6.80 13.23 24.46
C HIS A 306 -7.27 12.98 25.89
N LEU A 307 -7.59 11.72 26.20
CA LEU A 307 -8.15 11.33 27.49
C LEU A 307 -7.46 10.07 28.01
N ALA A 308 -6.62 10.21 29.03
CA ALA A 308 -6.01 9.07 29.69
C ALA A 308 -7.06 8.27 30.48
N LEU A 309 -7.29 7.01 30.07
CA LEU A 309 -8.30 6.13 30.67
C LEU A 309 -7.70 5.23 31.76
N PHE A 310 -6.49 4.73 31.53
CA PHE A 310 -5.82 3.78 32.43
C PHE A 310 -4.31 3.95 32.40
N GLY A 311 -3.68 3.80 33.57
CA GLY A 311 -2.23 3.74 33.70
C GLY A 311 -1.49 5.02 33.31
N ARG A 312 -0.20 4.87 33.01
CA ARG A 312 0.68 5.93 32.50
C ARG A 312 1.46 5.39 31.34
N THR A 313 1.53 6.18 30.28
CA THR A 313 2.26 5.86 29.06
C THR A 313 3.72 5.52 29.39
N PRO A 314 4.21 4.33 29.00
CA PRO A 314 5.60 3.97 29.21
C PRO A 314 6.53 4.87 28.37
N PRO A 315 7.81 5.02 28.75
CA PRO A 315 8.78 5.74 27.93
C PRO A 315 8.92 5.09 26.54
N ALA A 316 8.95 5.91 25.50
CA ALA A 316 9.11 5.43 24.13
C ALA A 316 10.40 4.60 23.98
N PRO A 317 10.34 3.39 23.41
CA PRO A 317 11.52 2.58 23.13
C PRO A 317 12.49 3.31 22.20
N ARG A 318 13.78 3.02 22.40
CA ARG A 318 14.84 3.55 21.54
C ARG A 318 14.92 2.75 20.25
N THR A 319 15.12 3.43 19.13
CA THR A 319 15.38 2.79 17.84
C THR A 319 16.80 2.24 17.79
N ILE A 320 16.97 1.05 17.22
CA ILE A 320 18.27 0.44 16.90
C ILE A 320 18.78 0.89 15.52
N ALA A 321 17.89 1.36 14.64
CA ALA A 321 18.21 1.99 13.36
C ALA A 321 17.20 3.10 13.03
N GLY A 322 17.67 4.19 12.42
CA GLY A 322 16.88 5.41 12.27
C GLY A 322 16.82 6.26 13.56
N PRO A 323 15.89 7.21 13.67
CA PRO A 323 14.78 7.46 12.76
C PRO A 323 15.24 8.04 11.41
N ALA A 324 14.44 7.80 10.37
CA ALA A 324 14.53 8.46 9.08
C ALA A 324 13.13 8.93 8.66
N ASN A 325 13.04 9.95 7.81
CA ASN A 325 11.76 10.42 7.29
C ASN A 325 11.83 10.67 5.78
N ASN A 326 10.66 10.66 5.16
CA ASN A 326 10.47 10.97 3.74
C ASN A 326 9.40 12.04 3.52
N GLU A 327 9.26 12.98 4.47
CA GLU A 327 8.26 14.06 4.50
C GLU A 327 6.80 13.62 4.70
N LEU A 328 6.43 12.39 4.33
CA LEU A 328 5.11 11.84 4.61
C LEU A 328 5.07 11.11 5.96
N ILE A 329 6.07 10.27 6.21
CA ILE A 329 6.20 9.52 7.46
C ILE A 329 7.63 9.62 8.01
N GLU A 330 7.75 9.45 9.32
CA GLU A 330 8.99 9.10 10.00
C GLU A 330 8.91 7.63 10.41
N ALA A 331 9.98 6.87 10.18
CA ALA A 331 10.08 5.48 10.62
C ALA A 331 11.41 5.20 11.32
N GLY A 332 11.41 4.19 12.18
CA GLY A 332 12.61 3.68 12.84
C GLY A 332 12.42 2.22 13.25
N VAL A 333 13.51 1.47 13.31
CA VAL A 333 13.49 0.07 13.73
C VAL A 333 13.73 0.01 15.22
N LEU A 334 12.84 -0.64 15.96
CA LEU A 334 12.94 -0.84 17.41
C LEU A 334 13.75 -2.10 17.75
N GLY A 335 13.65 -3.13 16.93
CA GLY A 335 14.29 -4.42 17.17
C GLY A 335 14.19 -5.35 15.98
N THR A 336 15.08 -6.34 15.93
CA THR A 336 15.06 -7.42 14.94
C THR A 336 15.32 -8.75 15.65
N GLU A 337 14.53 -9.78 15.31
CA GLU A 337 14.69 -11.14 15.82
C GLU A 337 14.64 -12.16 14.67
N GLU A 338 15.54 -13.14 14.70
CA GLU A 338 15.56 -14.25 13.74
C GLU A 338 15.07 -15.54 14.42
N VAL A 339 13.84 -15.95 14.13
CA VAL A 339 13.16 -17.07 14.79
C VAL A 339 12.84 -18.21 13.82
N ASN A 340 12.77 -19.44 14.33
CA ASN A 340 12.39 -20.61 13.54
C ASN A 340 10.86 -20.76 13.39
N ALA A 341 10.07 -19.99 14.14
CA ALA A 341 8.61 -20.00 14.09
C ALA A 341 8.06 -18.67 14.59
N VAL A 342 6.94 -18.23 14.03
CA VAL A 342 6.14 -17.10 14.53
C VAL A 342 4.80 -17.66 15.00
N GLY A 343 4.54 -17.57 16.31
CA GLY A 343 3.41 -18.26 16.93
C GLY A 343 3.48 -19.77 16.69
N ASN A 344 2.43 -20.34 16.11
CA ASN A 344 2.37 -21.76 15.75
C ASN A 344 2.81 -22.03 14.30
N THR A 345 3.31 -21.02 13.58
CA THR A 345 3.70 -21.14 12.18
C THR A 345 5.21 -21.36 12.08
N PRO A 346 5.70 -22.59 11.82
CA PRO A 346 7.13 -22.84 11.64
C PRO A 346 7.62 -22.31 10.30
N ALA A 347 8.85 -21.82 10.27
CA ALA A 347 9.53 -21.49 9.03
C ALA A 347 9.81 -22.77 8.20
N PRO A 348 9.79 -22.70 6.86
CA PRO A 348 10.18 -23.82 6.02
C PRO A 348 11.62 -24.31 6.30
N PRO A 349 11.93 -25.59 6.02
CA PRO A 349 13.28 -26.11 6.19
C PRO A 349 14.35 -25.26 5.48
N GLY A 350 15.41 -24.91 6.19
CA GLY A 350 16.50 -24.07 5.66
C GLY A 350 16.22 -22.56 5.68
N GLN A 351 15.06 -22.13 6.18
CA GLN A 351 14.69 -20.72 6.33
C GLN A 351 14.41 -20.38 7.80
N LYS A 352 14.34 -19.08 8.07
CA LYS A 352 13.91 -18.49 9.34
C LYS A 352 13.00 -17.29 9.06
N TYR A 353 12.24 -16.89 10.06
CA TYR A 353 11.58 -15.58 10.06
C TYR A 353 12.53 -14.53 10.61
N ALA A 354 12.79 -13.47 9.85
CA ALA A 354 13.29 -12.21 10.37
C ALA A 354 12.08 -11.35 10.75
N VAL A 355 11.83 -11.19 12.05
CA VAL A 355 10.75 -10.37 12.61
C VAL A 355 11.32 -9.03 13.03
N ILE A 356 10.79 -7.96 12.46
CA ILE A 356 11.30 -6.60 12.63
C ILE A 356 10.22 -5.75 13.27
N ALA A 357 10.46 -5.22 14.47
CA ALA A 357 9.57 -4.22 15.04
C ALA A 357 9.93 -2.84 14.51
N VAL A 358 8.93 -2.16 13.96
CA VAL A 358 9.06 -0.85 13.34
C VAL A 358 8.14 0.12 14.06
N ARG A 359 8.65 1.32 14.33
CA ARG A 359 7.84 2.47 14.74
C ARG A 359 7.68 3.39 13.55
N MET A 360 6.47 3.82 13.26
CA MET A 360 6.14 4.79 12.22
C MET A 360 5.31 5.93 12.79
N ARG A 361 5.43 7.12 12.22
CA ARG A 361 4.66 8.30 12.62
C ARG A 361 4.28 9.08 11.36
N GLY A 362 3.00 9.45 11.23
CA GLY A 362 2.55 10.35 10.17
C GLY A 362 3.07 11.77 10.43
N LEU A 363 3.67 12.40 9.41
CA LEU A 363 4.16 13.78 9.50
C LEU A 363 3.17 14.81 8.95
N SER A 364 2.03 14.35 8.44
CA SER A 364 0.93 15.21 8.01
C SER A 364 0.30 15.94 9.18
N LYS A 365 0.10 17.25 9.04
CA LYS A 365 -0.66 18.06 9.99
C LYS A 365 -2.15 17.83 9.77
N GLY A 366 -2.75 17.01 10.63
CA GLY A 366 -4.19 16.76 10.67
C GLY A 366 -4.71 15.64 9.74
N ASN A 367 -4.01 15.29 8.67
CA ASN A 367 -4.47 14.21 7.79
C ASN A 367 -3.95 12.84 8.27
N LEU A 368 -4.80 11.83 8.20
CA LEU A 368 -4.39 10.43 8.36
C LEU A 368 -3.50 10.01 7.19
N VAL A 369 -2.42 9.29 7.47
CA VAL A 369 -1.63 8.62 6.42
C VAL A 369 -2.07 7.16 6.37
N ARG A 370 -2.53 6.70 5.20
CA ARG A 370 -2.98 5.32 4.99
C ARG A 370 -2.19 4.63 3.89
N PHE A 371 -1.64 3.47 4.18
CA PHE A 371 -0.96 2.61 3.21
C PHE A 371 -0.86 1.19 3.73
N ASP A 372 -0.63 0.23 2.83
CA ASP A 372 -0.33 -1.15 3.21
C ASP A 372 1.17 -1.28 3.50
N ALA A 373 1.56 -1.33 4.77
CA ALA A 373 2.97 -1.44 5.15
C ALA A 373 3.61 -2.72 4.62
N ALA A 374 2.88 -3.83 4.53
CA ALA A 374 3.41 -5.08 3.99
C ALA A 374 3.77 -4.96 2.50
N LEU A 375 2.97 -4.22 1.74
CA LEU A 375 3.22 -3.97 0.31
C LEU A 375 4.44 -3.07 0.05
N TYR A 376 4.69 -2.09 0.92
CA TYR A 376 5.73 -1.09 0.70
C TYR A 376 7.02 -1.35 1.46
N SER A 377 7.07 -2.40 2.27
CA SER A 377 8.27 -2.82 3.00
C SER A 377 8.96 -4.00 2.32
N VAL A 378 10.24 -3.86 2.04
CA VAL A 378 11.09 -4.91 1.47
C VAL A 378 12.30 -5.09 2.36
N LEU A 379 12.61 -6.33 2.70
CA LEU A 379 13.85 -6.66 3.38
C LEU A 379 14.89 -7.03 2.31
N ARG A 380 16.09 -6.48 2.41
CA ARG A 380 17.19 -6.76 1.49
C ARG A 380 18.35 -7.39 2.25
N ASP A 381 19.06 -8.32 1.64
CA ASP A 381 20.35 -8.75 2.17
C ASP A 381 21.52 -8.11 1.40
N ALA A 382 22.69 -8.09 2.03
CA ALA A 382 23.93 -7.58 1.44
C ALA A 382 24.44 -8.41 0.24
N ASP A 383 23.88 -9.60 -0.01
CA ASP A 383 24.13 -10.42 -1.20
C ASP A 383 23.25 -9.95 -2.40
N GLY A 384 22.31 -9.04 -2.18
CA GLY A 384 21.46 -8.40 -3.19
C GLY A 384 20.07 -9.02 -3.34
N TYR A 385 19.70 -10.00 -2.50
CA TYR A 385 18.36 -10.60 -2.54
C TYR A 385 17.33 -9.73 -1.83
N ASN A 386 16.13 -9.71 -2.38
CA ASN A 386 14.97 -9.01 -1.83
C ASN A 386 13.94 -10.02 -1.30
N TYR A 387 13.41 -9.75 -0.12
CA TYR A 387 12.44 -10.57 0.58
C TYR A 387 11.19 -9.73 0.86
N GLN A 388 10.03 -10.30 0.54
CA GLN A 388 8.73 -9.67 0.76
C GLN A 388 8.20 -10.01 2.15
N VAL A 389 7.34 -9.13 2.68
CA VAL A 389 6.66 -9.38 3.95
C VAL A 389 5.82 -10.66 3.83
N SER A 390 6.01 -11.55 4.79
CA SER A 390 5.30 -12.82 4.91
C SER A 390 4.05 -12.61 5.76
N GLN A 391 2.89 -12.94 5.21
CA GLN A 391 1.62 -12.89 5.93
C GLN A 391 1.56 -14.07 6.92
N VAL A 392 1.66 -13.78 8.21
CA VAL A 392 1.62 -14.79 9.28
C VAL A 392 0.48 -14.44 10.24
N ALA A 393 -0.52 -15.33 10.34
CA ALA A 393 -1.75 -15.07 11.10
C ALA A 393 -1.52 -14.84 12.60
N ASP A 394 -0.47 -15.43 13.17
CA ASP A 394 -0.13 -15.30 14.59
C ASP A 394 0.78 -14.10 14.90
N LEU A 395 1.13 -13.29 13.89
CA LEU A 395 1.87 -12.05 14.09
C LEU A 395 0.90 -11.01 14.67
N ASP A 396 1.01 -10.80 15.98
CA ASP A 396 0.19 -9.84 16.73
C ASP A 396 0.52 -8.41 16.30
N ASP A 397 -0.16 -7.88 15.28
CA ASP A 397 0.33 -6.62 14.71
C ASP A 397 -0.64 -5.72 13.90
N GLU A 398 -0.39 -4.41 14.01
CA GLU A 398 -1.06 -3.30 13.32
C GLU A 398 -0.69 -3.15 11.83
N PHE A 399 0.43 -3.71 11.38
CA PHE A 399 0.90 -3.58 9.99
C PHE A 399 0.52 -4.77 9.09
N THR A 400 -0.34 -5.66 9.57
CA THR A 400 -0.88 -6.81 8.80
C THR A 400 -2.05 -6.43 7.89
N SER A 401 -2.53 -5.18 7.95
CA SER A 401 -3.58 -4.63 7.10
C SER A 401 -3.24 -3.19 6.66
N ALA A 402 -4.19 -2.46 6.09
CA ALA A 402 -3.97 -1.06 5.70
C ALA A 402 -3.65 -0.21 6.94
N THR A 403 -2.36 0.01 7.17
CA THR A 403 -1.81 0.86 8.24
C THR A 403 -2.42 2.24 8.17
N GLN A 404 -2.91 2.73 9.30
CA GLN A 404 -3.42 4.08 9.45
C GLN A 404 -2.63 4.81 10.52
N LEU A 405 -1.73 5.71 10.08
CA LEU A 405 -0.96 6.55 10.99
C LEU A 405 -1.75 7.82 11.31
N LEU A 406 -1.98 8.03 12.59
CA LEU A 406 -2.51 9.30 13.10
C LEU A 406 -1.47 10.43 12.93
N PRO A 407 -1.92 11.69 12.74
CA PRO A 407 -1.05 12.84 12.71
C PRO A 407 -0.14 12.91 13.94
N GLU A 408 1.18 12.93 13.73
CA GLU A 408 2.20 13.17 14.76
C GLU A 408 2.24 12.15 15.93
N ILE A 409 1.39 11.14 15.93
CA ILE A 409 1.34 10.09 16.94
C ILE A 409 2.09 8.86 16.41
N PRO A 410 3.11 8.36 17.14
CA PRO A 410 3.80 7.16 16.75
C PRO A 410 2.90 5.93 16.90
N CYS A 411 3.03 5.03 15.95
CA CYS A 411 2.41 3.73 15.88
C CYS A 411 3.52 2.69 15.71
N ARG A 412 3.43 1.60 16.46
CA ARG A 412 4.37 0.49 16.44
C ARG A 412 3.71 -0.70 15.76
N GLY A 413 4.49 -1.38 14.92
CA GLY A 413 4.14 -2.70 14.47
C GLY A 413 5.32 -3.61 14.19
N MET A 414 5.06 -4.75 13.55
CA MET A 414 5.93 -5.87 13.30
C MET A 414 5.80 -6.38 11.86
N LEU A 415 6.93 -6.55 11.19
CA LEU A 415 7.00 -7.13 9.85
C LEU A 415 7.79 -8.42 9.92
N ALA A 416 7.23 -9.52 9.42
CA ALA A 416 7.92 -10.80 9.33
C ALA A 416 8.35 -11.09 7.89
N PHE A 417 9.58 -11.57 7.70
CA PHE A 417 10.12 -11.94 6.40
C PHE A 417 10.71 -13.34 6.45
N LEU A 418 10.44 -14.16 5.46
CA LEU A 418 11.13 -15.43 5.28
C LEU A 418 12.48 -15.22 4.61
N VAL A 419 13.55 -15.57 5.33
CA VAL A 419 14.94 -15.46 4.87
C VAL A 419 15.65 -16.81 4.98
N PRO A 420 16.57 -17.16 4.07
CA PRO A 420 17.42 -18.33 4.20
C PRO A 420 18.20 -18.28 5.52
N ALA A 421 18.33 -19.39 6.24
CA ALA A 421 19.07 -19.41 7.52
C ALA A 421 20.56 -18.99 7.39
N SER A 422 21.07 -18.91 6.16
CA SER A 422 22.41 -18.48 5.79
C SER A 422 22.45 -17.11 5.08
N HIS A 423 21.47 -16.25 5.30
CA HIS A 423 21.43 -14.91 4.69
C HIS A 423 22.60 -14.03 5.17
N SER A 424 22.95 -13.02 4.37
CA SER A 424 23.90 -11.98 4.78
C SER A 424 23.21 -10.87 5.58
N ALA A 425 23.98 -9.86 6.02
CA ALA A 425 23.45 -8.70 6.73
C ALA A 425 22.22 -8.09 6.04
N LEU A 426 21.21 -7.73 6.84
CA LEU A 426 19.90 -7.31 6.36
C LEU A 426 19.71 -5.79 6.46
N THR A 427 18.92 -5.24 5.53
CA THR A 427 18.47 -3.85 5.49
C THR A 427 16.97 -3.82 5.21
N LEU A 428 16.19 -3.19 6.09
CA LEU A 428 14.78 -2.92 5.82
C LEU A 428 14.67 -1.66 4.96
N ALA A 429 13.95 -1.74 3.84
CA ALA A 429 13.60 -0.60 3.02
C ALA A 429 12.08 -0.36 3.05
N ILE A 430 11.67 0.88 3.24
CA ILE A 430 10.27 1.33 3.12
C ILE A 430 10.17 2.25 1.91
N ASN A 431 9.45 1.79 0.88
CA ASN A 431 9.37 2.42 -0.44
C ASN A 431 7.94 2.90 -0.71
N LEU A 432 7.59 4.10 -0.25
CA LEU A 432 6.28 4.70 -0.54
C LEU A 432 6.30 5.38 -1.92
N PRO A 433 5.28 5.17 -2.78
CA PRO A 433 5.23 5.77 -4.11
C PRO A 433 5.28 7.30 -4.07
N GLY A 434 6.18 7.89 -4.87
CA GLY A 434 6.36 9.35 -4.93
C GLY A 434 7.21 9.95 -3.81
N TYR A 435 7.71 9.14 -2.88
CA TYR A 435 8.55 9.58 -1.77
C TYR A 435 9.91 8.91 -1.81
N LYS A 436 10.90 9.56 -1.17
CA LYS A 436 12.24 9.00 -1.02
C LYS A 436 12.16 7.69 -0.22
N SER A 437 12.86 6.67 -0.70
CA SER A 437 13.04 5.41 0.03
C SER A 437 13.77 5.64 1.35
N MET A 438 13.28 5.02 2.42
CA MET A 438 13.96 5.00 3.72
C MET A 438 14.57 3.62 3.92
N GLU A 439 15.87 3.59 4.23
CA GLU A 439 16.62 2.35 4.42
C GLU A 439 17.21 2.27 5.83
N PHE A 440 17.05 1.11 6.46
CA PHE A 440 17.46 0.85 7.85
C PHE A 440 18.34 -0.39 7.89
N ALA A 441 19.65 -0.20 8.02
CA ALA A 441 20.58 -1.31 8.23
C ALA A 441 20.28 -1.98 9.57
N LEU A 442 20.02 -3.29 9.57
CA LEU A 442 19.60 -4.04 10.74
C LEU A 442 20.83 -4.61 11.46
N PRO A 443 21.18 -4.12 12.66
CA PRO A 443 22.37 -4.58 13.36
C PRO A 443 22.23 -6.05 13.77
N ASN A 444 23.36 -6.76 13.83
CA ASN A 444 23.46 -8.16 14.28
C ASN A 444 22.64 -9.17 13.46
N THR A 445 22.37 -8.88 12.19
CA THR A 445 21.70 -9.82 11.28
C THR A 445 22.71 -10.47 10.34
N GLY A 446 22.50 -11.76 10.05
CA GLY A 446 23.21 -12.50 9.00
C GLY A 446 24.76 -12.51 9.06
N GLY A 447 25.35 -13.03 7.99
CA GLY A 447 26.82 -13.05 7.79
C GLY A 447 27.33 -11.91 6.91
N SER A 448 28.66 -11.83 6.76
CA SER A 448 29.29 -10.92 5.78
C SER A 448 28.82 -11.23 4.36
N PRO A 449 28.64 -10.21 3.50
CA PRO A 449 28.27 -10.42 2.11
C PRO A 449 29.29 -11.32 1.41
N ARG A 450 28.78 -12.26 0.62
CA ARG A 450 29.56 -13.14 -0.23
C ARG A 450 29.96 -12.35 -1.47
N SER A 451 31.08 -11.64 -1.38
CA SER A 451 31.69 -11.01 -2.54
C SER A 451 32.03 -12.07 -3.59
N ARG A 452 31.29 -12.07 -4.71
CA ARG A 452 31.62 -12.84 -5.91
C ARG A 452 31.95 -11.88 -7.03
N LYS A 453 33.09 -12.11 -7.67
CA LYS A 453 33.42 -11.44 -8.92
C LYS A 453 32.41 -11.92 -9.99
N PRO A 454 31.74 -11.00 -10.72
CA PRO A 454 30.88 -11.39 -11.82
C PRO A 454 31.63 -12.22 -12.85
N LEU A 455 30.98 -13.28 -13.33
CA LEU A 455 31.42 -14.08 -14.47
C LEU A 455 31.26 -13.32 -15.78
N LEU A 456 30.23 -12.49 -15.86
CA LEU A 456 29.89 -11.62 -16.98
C LEU A 456 29.21 -10.37 -16.41
N SER A 457 29.44 -9.21 -17.03
CA SER A 457 28.75 -7.96 -16.71
C SER A 457 28.38 -7.24 -18.01
N ILE A 458 27.13 -6.82 -18.13
CA ILE A 458 26.56 -6.12 -19.27
C ILE A 458 26.01 -4.78 -18.77
N GLU A 459 26.48 -3.68 -19.33
CA GLU A 459 26.05 -2.33 -18.97
C GLU A 459 25.06 -1.80 -20.02
N ASP A 460 23.78 -1.66 -19.63
CA ASP A 460 22.71 -1.11 -20.48
C ASP A 460 22.65 0.42 -20.36
N ARG A 461 23.79 1.04 -20.73
CA ARG A 461 24.01 2.49 -20.66
C ARG A 461 23.58 3.06 -19.31
N ASP A 462 22.64 4.00 -19.32
CA ASP A 462 22.16 4.73 -18.15
C ASP A 462 20.94 4.07 -17.49
N THR A 463 20.58 2.84 -17.88
CA THR A 463 19.39 2.15 -17.37
C THR A 463 19.75 1.21 -16.22
N LEU A 464 20.58 0.21 -16.50
CA LEU A 464 20.95 -0.80 -15.51
C LEU A 464 22.26 -1.50 -15.87
N THR A 465 22.82 -2.23 -14.91
CA THR A 465 23.90 -3.19 -15.14
C THR A 465 23.41 -4.59 -14.76
N LEU A 466 23.51 -5.55 -15.68
CA LEU A 466 23.26 -6.97 -15.45
C LEU A 466 24.60 -7.68 -15.20
N SER A 467 24.74 -8.33 -14.05
CA SER A 467 25.89 -9.17 -13.71
C SER A 467 25.46 -10.62 -13.55
N VAL A 468 26.15 -11.56 -14.22
CA VAL A 468 26.02 -12.99 -13.96
C VAL A 468 27.04 -13.36 -12.88
N LEU A 469 26.56 -13.74 -11.70
CA LEU A 469 27.37 -14.05 -10.53
C LEU A 469 27.71 -15.54 -10.41
N GLY A 470 26.93 -16.40 -11.05
CA GLY A 470 27.08 -17.84 -10.94
C GLY A 470 26.32 -18.59 -12.02
N LEU A 471 26.82 -19.79 -12.31
CA LEU A 471 26.21 -20.76 -13.21
C LEU A 471 26.24 -22.12 -12.52
N ARG A 472 25.12 -22.82 -12.52
CA ARG A 472 25.08 -24.20 -12.03
C ARG A 472 24.20 -25.06 -12.92
N ARG A 473 24.63 -26.30 -13.13
CA ARG A 473 23.85 -27.32 -13.84
C ARG A 473 23.28 -28.29 -12.83
N VAL A 474 21.98 -28.52 -12.88
CA VAL A 474 21.27 -29.41 -11.95
C VAL A 474 20.27 -30.29 -12.71
N PRO A 475 20.06 -31.56 -12.28
CA PRO A 475 19.11 -32.45 -12.93
C PRO A 475 17.65 -32.10 -12.61
N SER A 476 17.41 -31.34 -11.54
CA SER A 476 16.09 -30.90 -11.10
C SER A 476 16.15 -29.55 -10.38
N VAL A 477 15.03 -28.82 -10.39
CA VAL A 477 14.80 -27.59 -9.61
C VAL A 477 13.52 -27.78 -8.81
N GLY A 478 13.61 -27.77 -7.48
CA GLY A 478 12.52 -28.20 -6.61
C GLY A 478 12.07 -29.63 -6.96
N ASN A 479 10.78 -29.79 -7.21
CA ASN A 479 10.20 -31.07 -7.64
C ASN A 479 10.19 -31.27 -9.17
N ASN A 480 10.68 -30.30 -9.94
CA ASN A 480 10.68 -30.34 -11.39
C ASN A 480 11.96 -31.02 -11.89
N ALA A 481 11.84 -32.23 -12.42
CA ALA A 481 12.94 -32.90 -13.12
C ALA A 481 13.11 -32.31 -14.53
N ALA A 482 14.34 -32.23 -15.01
CA ALA A 482 14.59 -31.84 -16.40
C ALA A 482 14.09 -32.94 -17.35
N ALA A 483 13.69 -32.56 -18.57
CA ALA A 483 13.28 -33.53 -19.58
C ALA A 483 14.43 -34.51 -19.92
N SER A 484 14.09 -35.70 -20.41
CA SER A 484 15.08 -36.73 -20.77
C SER A 484 16.15 -36.18 -21.72
N GLY A 485 17.43 -36.36 -21.36
CA GLY A 485 18.58 -35.84 -22.12
C GLY A 485 18.89 -34.35 -21.89
N LYS A 486 18.18 -33.68 -20.96
CA LYS A 486 18.41 -32.29 -20.57
C LYS A 486 18.77 -32.18 -19.10
N ASN A 487 19.32 -31.03 -18.73
CA ASN A 487 19.48 -30.56 -17.37
C ASN A 487 18.95 -29.11 -17.29
N TYR A 488 18.71 -28.62 -16.07
CA TYR A 488 18.57 -27.18 -15.87
C TYR A 488 19.94 -26.52 -15.78
N LEU A 489 20.12 -25.44 -16.54
CA LEU A 489 21.16 -24.45 -16.29
C LEU A 489 20.52 -23.31 -15.52
N VAL A 490 20.95 -23.11 -14.28
CA VAL A 490 20.49 -22.01 -13.43
C VAL A 490 21.54 -20.91 -13.40
N LEU A 491 21.14 -19.72 -13.81
CA LEU A 491 21.92 -18.49 -13.76
C LEU A 491 21.58 -17.76 -12.47
N ASP A 492 22.61 -17.28 -11.78
CA ASP A 492 22.52 -16.37 -10.64
C ASP A 492 22.87 -14.97 -11.14
N VAL A 493 21.90 -14.07 -11.17
CA VAL A 493 21.99 -12.76 -11.81
C VAL A 493 21.73 -11.62 -10.82
N LEU A 494 22.49 -10.55 -10.93
CA LEU A 494 22.34 -9.32 -10.16
C LEU A 494 22.10 -8.16 -11.11
N PHE A 495 21.01 -7.44 -10.88
CA PHE A 495 20.72 -6.17 -11.53
C PHE A 495 21.06 -5.02 -10.59
N THR A 496 21.73 -4.01 -11.13
CA THR A 496 21.92 -2.71 -10.47
C THR A 496 21.23 -1.65 -11.32
N SER A 497 20.14 -1.07 -10.83
CA SER A 497 19.42 -0.01 -11.52
C SER A 497 20.15 1.33 -11.39
N LYS A 498 20.15 2.08 -12.48
CA LYS A 498 20.58 3.49 -12.54
C LYS A 498 19.38 4.42 -12.78
N ALA A 499 18.18 3.85 -12.93
CA ALA A 499 16.98 4.59 -13.23
C ALA A 499 16.35 5.19 -11.96
N ASP A 500 15.69 6.33 -12.14
CA ASP A 500 14.91 7.02 -11.10
C ASP A 500 13.58 6.31 -10.76
N GLN A 501 13.17 5.36 -11.59
CA GLN A 501 11.94 4.58 -11.42
C GLN A 501 12.25 3.09 -11.39
N GLY A 502 11.33 2.31 -10.81
CA GLY A 502 11.40 0.85 -10.86
C GLY A 502 11.33 0.35 -12.30
N ILE A 503 12.09 -0.70 -12.59
CA ILE A 503 12.15 -1.31 -13.92
C ILE A 503 11.47 -2.67 -13.86
N GLU A 504 10.38 -2.83 -14.59
CA GLU A 504 9.78 -4.14 -14.85
C GLU A 504 10.62 -4.88 -15.90
N PHE A 505 11.07 -6.09 -15.55
CA PHE A 505 11.90 -6.90 -16.42
C PHE A 505 11.09 -8.03 -17.06
N GLN A 506 11.11 -8.11 -18.39
CA GLN A 506 10.44 -9.14 -19.18
C GLN A 506 11.39 -10.31 -19.43
N THR A 507 11.46 -11.24 -18.48
CA THR A 507 12.46 -12.32 -18.49
C THR A 507 12.49 -13.09 -19.80
N ALA A 508 11.34 -13.53 -20.31
CA ALA A 508 11.28 -14.35 -21.51
C ALA A 508 11.74 -13.61 -22.78
N GLU A 509 11.61 -12.29 -22.81
CA GLU A 509 11.94 -11.47 -23.98
C GLU A 509 13.32 -10.82 -23.91
N GLN A 510 13.79 -10.50 -22.70
CA GLN A 510 14.97 -9.69 -22.45
C GLN A 510 16.20 -10.50 -22.05
N LEU A 511 16.02 -11.72 -21.52
CA LEU A 511 17.12 -12.59 -21.13
C LEU A 511 16.95 -13.98 -21.76
N ILE A 512 17.62 -14.19 -22.89
CA ILE A 512 17.51 -15.41 -23.68
C ILE A 512 18.84 -16.15 -23.66
N LEU A 513 18.81 -17.45 -23.40
CA LEU A 513 20.00 -18.30 -23.49
C LEU A 513 20.16 -18.81 -24.93
N LEU A 514 21.39 -18.88 -25.42
CA LEU A 514 21.74 -19.36 -26.75
C LEU A 514 22.58 -20.64 -26.67
N ASP A 515 22.20 -21.64 -27.45
CA ASP A 515 23.01 -22.83 -27.79
C ASP A 515 23.29 -22.80 -29.30
N GLY A 516 24.43 -22.22 -29.68
CA GLY A 516 24.69 -21.81 -31.06
C GLY A 516 23.68 -20.77 -31.54
N ASP A 517 22.91 -21.11 -32.60
CA ASP A 517 21.83 -20.26 -33.12
C ASP A 517 20.47 -20.54 -32.47
N ASN A 518 20.37 -21.60 -31.65
CA ASN A 518 19.11 -21.97 -31.01
C ASN A 518 18.86 -21.08 -29.79
N GLN A 519 17.67 -20.48 -29.75
CA GLN A 519 17.19 -19.69 -28.61
C GLN A 519 16.45 -20.57 -27.61
N ILE A 520 16.81 -20.45 -26.34
CA ILE A 520 16.22 -21.15 -25.21
C ILE A 520 15.69 -20.10 -24.24
N THR A 521 14.38 -20.08 -24.04
CA THR A 521 13.72 -19.18 -23.08
C THR A 521 13.76 -19.77 -21.68
N ALA A 522 13.57 -18.92 -20.67
CA ALA A 522 13.47 -19.37 -19.28
C ALA A 522 12.27 -20.34 -19.11
N ASP A 523 12.43 -21.32 -18.24
CA ASP A 523 11.43 -22.34 -17.93
C ASP A 523 10.55 -21.86 -16.77
N SER A 524 9.27 -21.58 -17.04
CA SER A 524 8.34 -21.00 -16.06
C SER A 524 8.14 -21.89 -14.82
N ASP A 525 8.01 -23.20 -15.03
CA ASP A 525 7.72 -24.15 -13.95
C ASP A 525 8.93 -24.28 -13.03
N ALA A 526 10.14 -24.29 -13.61
CA ALA A 526 11.38 -24.26 -12.85
C ALA A 526 11.58 -22.94 -12.10
N LEU A 527 11.25 -21.79 -12.73
CA LEU A 527 11.29 -20.49 -12.05
C LEU A 527 10.38 -20.48 -10.82
N ASP A 528 9.16 -20.98 -10.90
CA ASP A 528 8.25 -21.02 -9.76
C ASP A 528 8.75 -21.89 -8.59
N ALA A 529 9.67 -22.82 -8.86
CA ALA A 529 10.31 -23.67 -7.86
C ALA A 529 11.65 -23.12 -7.33
N LEU A 530 12.19 -22.05 -7.90
CA LEU A 530 13.41 -21.41 -7.39
C LEU A 530 13.11 -20.58 -6.13
N PRO A 531 14.07 -20.44 -5.21
CA PRO A 531 13.93 -19.56 -4.04
C PRO A 531 13.78 -18.06 -4.40
N HIS A 532 14.50 -17.59 -5.42
CA HIS A 532 14.55 -16.18 -5.82
C HIS A 532 14.41 -15.99 -7.33
N PRO A 533 13.27 -16.37 -7.94
CA PRO A 533 13.14 -16.38 -9.38
C PRO A 533 13.04 -14.98 -9.99
N LEU A 534 13.69 -14.80 -11.15
CA LEU A 534 13.39 -13.68 -12.04
C LEU A 534 12.13 -14.01 -12.85
N LYS A 535 10.95 -13.84 -12.24
CA LYS A 535 9.67 -14.04 -12.92
C LYS A 535 9.42 -12.96 -13.96
N GLU A 536 8.49 -13.22 -14.87
CA GLU A 536 7.97 -12.20 -15.78
C GLU A 536 7.45 -11.00 -14.98
N ASN A 537 7.83 -9.79 -15.40
CA ASN A 537 7.51 -8.52 -14.73
C ASN A 537 8.11 -8.39 -13.31
N SER A 538 9.22 -9.07 -13.03
CA SER A 538 9.98 -8.81 -11.81
C SER A 538 10.47 -7.37 -11.80
N VAL A 539 10.29 -6.67 -10.67
CA VAL A 539 10.68 -5.26 -10.54
C VAL A 539 12.08 -5.14 -9.97
N ILE A 540 12.94 -4.40 -10.66
CA ILE A 540 14.24 -3.96 -10.18
C ILE A 540 14.04 -2.55 -9.58
N PRO A 541 14.37 -2.33 -8.29
CA PRO A 541 14.10 -1.05 -7.63
C PRO A 541 14.93 0.10 -8.22
N PRO A 542 14.42 1.34 -8.22
CA PRO A 542 15.17 2.51 -8.67
C PRO A 542 16.44 2.71 -7.84
N HIS A 543 17.55 3.04 -8.50
CA HIS A 543 18.88 3.23 -7.88
C HIS A 543 19.34 2.10 -6.95
N GLY A 544 18.73 0.91 -7.08
CA GLY A 544 18.92 -0.20 -6.16
C GLY A 544 19.51 -1.42 -6.84
N GLN A 545 19.59 -2.50 -6.06
CA GLN A 545 20.04 -3.81 -6.53
C GLN A 545 18.95 -4.85 -6.35
N ALA A 546 18.89 -5.81 -7.27
CA ALA A 546 18.03 -6.98 -7.15
C ALA A 546 18.70 -8.21 -7.76
N ARG A 547 18.86 -9.24 -6.94
CA ARG A 547 19.44 -10.52 -7.31
C ARG A 547 18.37 -11.57 -7.49
N PHE A 548 18.51 -12.35 -8.55
CA PHE A 548 17.56 -13.37 -8.94
C PHE A 548 18.26 -14.62 -9.49
N GLU A 549 17.47 -15.65 -9.67
CA GLU A 549 17.84 -16.90 -10.31
C GLU A 549 16.96 -17.15 -11.54
N VAL A 550 17.56 -17.64 -12.61
CA VAL A 550 16.87 -17.95 -13.87
C VAL A 550 17.21 -19.36 -14.33
N ALA A 551 16.22 -20.19 -14.60
CA ALA A 551 16.42 -21.57 -15.03
C ALA A 551 16.08 -21.78 -16.51
N TYR A 552 16.92 -22.52 -17.22
CA TYR A 552 16.74 -22.91 -18.62
C TYR A 552 16.92 -24.42 -18.76
N GLN A 553 16.06 -25.08 -19.53
CA GLN A 553 16.30 -26.48 -19.90
C GLN A 553 17.26 -26.58 -21.08
N VAL A 554 18.46 -27.10 -20.83
CA VAL A 554 19.54 -27.22 -21.82
C VAL A 554 19.93 -28.68 -22.07
N PRO A 555 20.47 -29.04 -23.25
CA PRO A 555 20.97 -30.39 -23.49
C PRO A 555 22.04 -30.78 -22.46
N ALA A 556 21.99 -32.01 -21.94
CA ALA A 556 22.87 -32.45 -20.85
C ALA A 556 24.36 -32.43 -21.21
N THR A 557 24.68 -32.58 -22.50
CA THR A 557 26.04 -32.67 -23.06
C THR A 557 26.63 -31.32 -23.50
N THR A 558 25.82 -30.29 -23.74
CA THR A 558 26.31 -28.98 -24.19
C THR A 558 26.98 -28.24 -23.04
N SER A 559 28.22 -27.76 -23.24
CA SER A 559 29.01 -27.04 -22.23
C SER A 559 29.17 -25.53 -22.50
N HIS A 560 28.89 -25.09 -23.73
CA HIS A 560 29.07 -23.70 -24.16
C HIS A 560 27.71 -23.05 -24.42
N PHE A 561 27.48 -21.89 -23.82
CA PHE A 561 26.28 -21.09 -24.02
C PHE A 561 26.64 -19.62 -24.15
N ALA A 562 25.74 -18.84 -24.74
CA ALA A 562 25.78 -17.39 -24.71
C ALA A 562 24.48 -16.83 -24.14
N ILE A 563 24.50 -15.61 -23.63
CA ILE A 563 23.30 -14.85 -23.28
C ILE A 563 23.06 -13.82 -24.37
N ARG A 564 21.83 -13.77 -24.88
CA ARG A 564 21.30 -12.63 -25.61
C ARG A 564 20.53 -11.76 -24.64
N TYR A 565 21.06 -10.58 -24.35
CA TYR A 565 20.42 -9.57 -23.52
C TYR A 565 19.77 -8.53 -24.43
N ARG A 566 18.44 -8.43 -24.39
CA ARG A 566 17.65 -7.40 -25.08
C ARG A 566 17.25 -6.34 -24.06
N GLY A 567 18.19 -5.46 -23.77
CA GLY A 567 18.01 -4.36 -22.83
C GLY A 567 17.08 -3.27 -23.34
N PHE A 568 17.00 -2.19 -22.56
CA PHE A 568 16.12 -1.06 -22.82
C PHE A 568 16.74 -0.09 -23.83
N GLN A 569 18.07 0.05 -23.83
CA GLN A 569 18.77 0.97 -24.73
C GLN A 569 19.74 0.26 -25.68
N MET A 570 19.98 -1.03 -25.48
CA MET A 570 20.85 -1.84 -26.31
C MET A 570 20.43 -3.30 -26.37
N GLU A 571 20.94 -3.99 -27.37
CA GLU A 571 20.88 -5.44 -27.46
C GLU A 571 22.31 -5.97 -27.68
N THR A 572 22.69 -7.01 -26.93
CA THR A 572 24.00 -7.67 -27.09
C THR A 572 23.90 -9.18 -26.94
N LYS A 573 24.94 -9.87 -27.41
CA LYS A 573 25.16 -11.30 -27.22
C LYS A 573 26.54 -11.49 -26.60
N GLU A 574 26.60 -12.16 -25.46
CA GLU A 574 27.84 -12.38 -24.72
C GLU A 574 28.00 -13.85 -24.36
N SER A 575 29.21 -14.39 -24.53
CA SER A 575 29.52 -15.77 -24.19
C SER A 575 29.55 -15.96 -22.67
N LEU A 576 28.98 -17.06 -22.19
CA LEU A 576 29.13 -17.50 -20.81
C LEU A 576 30.38 -18.38 -20.64
N PRO A 577 30.97 -18.43 -19.43
CA PRO A 577 31.98 -19.43 -19.10
C PRO A 577 31.48 -20.86 -19.34
N GLU A 578 32.41 -21.77 -19.63
CA GLU A 578 32.10 -23.19 -19.76
C GLU A 578 31.49 -23.75 -18.48
N VAL A 579 30.42 -24.53 -18.64
CA VAL A 579 29.80 -25.30 -17.56
C VAL A 579 29.87 -26.78 -17.95
N PRO A 580 30.62 -27.62 -17.21
CA PRO A 580 30.80 -29.02 -17.57
C PRO A 580 29.47 -29.74 -17.78
N GLY A 581 29.39 -30.53 -18.85
CA GLY A 581 28.27 -31.46 -19.06
C GLY A 581 28.30 -32.55 -17.98
N SER A 582 27.14 -33.14 -17.67
CA SER A 582 27.02 -34.15 -16.61
C SER A 582 27.57 -35.54 -16.99
N GLY A 583 28.67 -35.58 -17.74
CA GLY A 583 29.29 -36.79 -18.28
C GLY A 583 30.79 -36.68 -18.54
N GLN A 584 31.48 -35.72 -17.92
CA GLN A 584 32.95 -35.62 -17.88
C GLN A 584 33.45 -35.58 -16.43
#